data_AF-A0A7J6FWX5-F1
#
_entry.id   AF-A0A7J6FWX5-F1
#
_cell.length_a   1.000
_cell.length_b   1.000
_cell.length_c   1.000
_cell.angle_alpha   90.00
_cell.angle_beta   90.00
_cell.angle_gamma   90.00
#
_symmetry.space_group_name_H-M   'P 1'
#
loop_
_entity.id
_entity.type
_entity.pdbx_description
1 polymer ?
#
loop_
_entity_poly.entity_id
_entity_poly.type
_entity_poly.pdbx_seq_one_letter_code
_entity_poly.pdbx_strand_id
1 'polypeptide(L)'
;MVRVRQAAERSGPTAEEVRVVAVSKTKPLSLIRQVYDSGHRCFGENNVQEILKKAPQLPDDIEWHFIGHLQSNKVKSLLAGVPNISMVEGVHGEKSLLGIYIVIALIP
;
A
#
# COMPACT_ATOMS: atom_id res chain seq x y z
N MET A 1 -8.42 15.18 5.43
CA MET A 1 -7.85 15.62 4.13
C MET A 1 -6.82 16.76 4.22
N VAL A 2 -6.84 17.65 5.23
CA VAL A 2 -5.90 18.79 5.35
C VAL A 2 -4.41 18.39 5.43
N ARG A 3 -4.08 17.25 6.05
CA ARG A 3 -2.68 16.80 6.21
C ARG A 3 -2.02 16.27 4.93
N VAL A 4 -2.80 15.83 3.95
CA VAL A 4 -2.30 15.27 2.68
C VAL A 4 -1.71 16.37 1.79
N ARG A 5 -2.34 17.55 1.75
CA ARG A 5 -1.84 18.71 0.97
C ARG A 5 -0.52 19.25 1.50
N GLN A 6 -0.38 19.40 2.81
CA GLN A 6 0.86 19.95 3.41
C GLN A 6 2.10 19.06 3.25
N ALA A 7 1.93 17.73 3.14
CA ALA A 7 3.05 16.82 2.89
C ALA A 7 3.50 16.85 1.42
N ALA A 8 2.54 16.96 0.49
CA ALA A 8 2.81 17.12 -0.94
C ALA A 8 3.53 18.45 -1.25
N GLU A 9 3.17 19.54 -0.58
CA GLU A 9 3.73 20.88 -0.84
C GLU A 9 5.23 21.04 -0.51
N ARG A 10 5.83 20.15 0.30
CA ARG A 10 7.24 20.27 0.74
C ARG A 10 8.24 19.59 -0.17
N SER A 11 7.78 18.98 -1.24
CA SER A 11 8.60 18.15 -2.11
C SER A 11 8.14 18.41 -3.52
N GLY A 12 9.08 18.52 -4.45
CA GLY A 12 8.86 19.12 -5.77
C GLY A 12 7.87 18.48 -6.76
N PRO A 13 7.12 17.38 -6.53
CA PRO A 13 6.06 16.99 -7.46
C PRO A 13 4.81 17.86 -7.30
N THR A 14 4.12 18.10 -8.40
CA THR A 14 2.75 18.65 -8.39
C THR A 14 1.82 17.70 -7.61
N ALA A 15 0.78 18.22 -6.96
CA ALA A 15 -0.11 17.42 -6.10
C ALA A 15 -0.76 16.23 -6.82
N GLU A 16 -0.78 16.21 -8.16
CA GLU A 16 -1.24 15.09 -8.98
C GLU A 16 -0.30 13.87 -8.97
N GLU A 17 0.98 14.03 -8.65
CA GLU A 17 1.97 12.93 -8.64
C GLU A 17 2.09 12.23 -7.28
N VAL A 18 1.40 12.73 -6.25
CA VAL A 18 1.47 12.18 -4.89
C VAL A 18 0.42 11.09 -4.70
N ARG A 19 0.87 9.83 -4.65
CA ARG A 19 0.02 8.68 -4.31
C ARG A 19 0.00 8.47 -2.80
N VAL A 20 -1.20 8.56 -2.21
CA VAL A 20 -1.43 8.24 -0.80
C VAL A 20 -1.71 6.75 -0.66
N VAL A 21 -0.89 6.06 0.14
CA VAL A 21 -1.10 4.64 0.44
C VAL A 21 -1.64 4.52 1.87
N ALA A 22 -2.82 3.92 2.02
CA ALA A 22 -3.45 3.69 3.31
C ALA A 22 -2.89 2.41 3.93
N VAL A 23 -2.17 2.53 5.05
CA VAL A 23 -1.53 1.37 5.68
C VAL A 23 -2.56 0.57 6.48
N SER A 24 -2.86 -0.64 6.03
CA SER A 24 -3.92 -1.51 6.56
C SER A 24 -3.41 -2.66 7.44
N LYS A 25 -2.11 -2.70 7.73
CA LYS A 25 -1.52 -3.71 8.61
C LYS A 25 -2.29 -3.80 9.93
N THR A 26 -2.59 -5.03 10.35
CA THR A 26 -3.35 -5.34 11.58
C THR A 26 -4.75 -4.73 11.66
N LYS A 27 -5.28 -4.15 10.57
CA LYS A 27 -6.64 -3.61 10.53
C LYS A 27 -7.62 -4.67 10.00
N PRO A 28 -8.85 -4.70 10.54
CA PRO A 28 -9.89 -5.62 10.09
C PRO A 28 -10.39 -5.24 8.68
N LEU A 29 -10.93 -6.22 7.96
CA LEU A 29 -11.52 -6.03 6.63
C LEU A 29 -12.58 -4.94 6.60
N SER A 30 -13.40 -4.83 7.64
CA SER A 30 -14.45 -3.81 7.75
C SER A 30 -13.90 -2.39 7.71
N LEU A 31 -12.71 -2.14 8.26
CA LEU A 31 -12.07 -0.83 8.22
C LEU A 31 -11.48 -0.55 6.84
N ILE A 32 -10.88 -1.56 6.22
CA ILE A 32 -10.35 -1.46 4.85
C ILE A 32 -11.50 -1.16 3.87
N ARG A 33 -12.65 -1.83 4.05
CA ARG A 33 -13.85 -1.60 3.26
C ARG A 33 -14.39 -0.19 3.42
N GLN A 34 -14.47 0.34 4.65
CA GLN A 34 -14.89 1.73 4.88
C GLN A 34 -14.00 2.73 4.15
N VAL A 35 -12.67 2.52 4.18
CA VAL A 35 -11.72 3.39 3.48
C VAL A 35 -11.87 3.24 1.95
N TYR A 36 -12.10 2.02 1.47
CA TYR A 36 -12.39 1.76 0.06
C TYR A 36 -13.67 2.46 -0.42
N ASP A 37 -14.74 2.37 0.37
CA ASP A 37 -16.03 2.98 0.08
C ASP A 37 -15.95 4.51 0.10
N SER A 38 -14.95 5.09 0.77
CA SER A 38 -14.64 6.54 0.69
C SER A 38 -13.93 6.97 -0.60
N GLY A 39 -13.69 6.03 -1.53
CA GLY A 39 -13.05 6.27 -2.83
C GLY A 39 -11.55 5.96 -2.87
N HIS A 40 -10.96 5.51 -1.76
CA HIS A 40 -9.54 5.16 -1.70
C HIS A 40 -9.28 3.81 -2.37
N ARG A 41 -8.14 3.65 -3.06
CA ARG A 41 -7.80 2.41 -3.79
C ARG A 41 -6.44 1.81 -3.43
N CYS A 42 -5.49 2.63 -2.97
CA CYS A 42 -4.12 2.17 -2.71
C CYS A 42 -3.93 1.75 -1.23
N PHE A 43 -3.69 0.47 -0.98
CA PHE A 43 -3.53 -0.07 0.37
C PHE A 43 -2.17 -0.71 0.59
N GLY A 44 -1.57 -0.42 1.74
CA GLY A 44 -0.23 -0.86 2.12
C GLY A 44 -0.23 -1.95 3.18
N GLU A 45 0.45 -3.06 2.92
CA GLU A 45 0.62 -4.19 3.84
C GLU A 45 2.09 -4.62 3.91
N ASN A 46 2.53 -5.11 5.08
CA ASN A 46 3.91 -5.58 5.28
C ASN A 46 4.00 -7.11 5.47
N ASN A 47 2.86 -7.82 5.40
CA ASN A 47 2.79 -9.26 5.56
C ASN A 47 2.07 -9.89 4.37
N VAL A 48 2.78 -10.76 3.63
CA VAL A 48 2.25 -11.44 2.44
C VAL A 48 1.02 -12.27 2.78
N GLN A 49 1.01 -12.93 3.94
CA GLN A 49 -0.13 -13.74 4.37
C GLN A 49 -1.36 -12.89 4.67
N GLU A 50 -1.19 -11.67 5.18
CA GLU A 50 -2.30 -10.74 5.38
C GLU A 50 -2.91 -10.32 4.04
N ILE A 51 -2.09 -9.96 3.05
CA ILE A 51 -2.59 -9.63 1.71
C ILE A 51 -3.31 -10.82 1.10
N LEU A 52 -2.71 -12.02 1.14
CA LEU A 52 -3.33 -13.23 0.58
C LEU A 52 -4.66 -13.59 1.23
N LYS A 53 -4.86 -13.25 2.51
CA LYS A 53 -6.14 -13.42 3.20
C LYS A 53 -7.13 -12.33 2.82
N LYS A 54 -6.69 -11.08 2.68
CA LYS A 54 -7.56 -9.91 2.50
C LYS A 54 -7.96 -9.65 1.06
N ALA A 55 -7.03 -9.79 0.12
CA ALA A 55 -7.24 -9.47 -1.30
C ALA A 55 -8.45 -10.19 -1.91
N PRO A 56 -8.67 -11.51 -1.69
CA PRO A 56 -9.84 -12.21 -2.24
C PRO A 56 -11.18 -11.79 -1.63
N GLN A 57 -11.17 -11.07 -0.50
CA GLN A 57 -12.37 -10.63 0.23
C GLN A 57 -12.72 -9.16 -0.04
N LEU A 58 -11.92 -8.48 -0.85
CA LEU A 58 -12.06 -7.07 -1.17
C LEU A 58 -12.19 -6.90 -2.69
N PRO A 59 -12.66 -5.73 -3.17
CA PRO A 59 -12.82 -5.49 -4.59
C PRO A 59 -11.50 -5.58 -5.35
N ASP A 60 -11.57 -6.09 -6.59
CA ASP A 60 -10.39 -6.39 -7.41
C ASP A 60 -9.66 -5.13 -7.90
N ASP A 61 -10.29 -3.95 -7.86
CA ASP A 61 -9.70 -2.66 -8.21
C ASP A 61 -8.88 -2.01 -7.08
N ILE A 62 -8.71 -2.71 -5.95
CA ILE A 62 -7.72 -2.32 -4.94
C ILE A 62 -6.30 -2.47 -5.50
N GLU A 63 -5.48 -1.45 -5.30
CA GLU A 63 -4.06 -1.51 -5.56
C GLU A 63 -3.32 -1.91 -4.28
N TRP A 64 -2.78 -3.13 -4.24
CA TRP A 64 -1.99 -3.58 -3.09
C TRP A 64 -0.53 -3.14 -3.23
N HIS A 65 0.00 -2.56 -2.17
CA HIS A 65 1.39 -2.14 -2.05
C HIS A 65 2.04 -2.94 -0.91
N PHE A 66 3.02 -3.77 -1.23
CA PHE A 66 3.82 -4.44 -0.21
C PHE A 66 4.92 -3.50 0.28
N ILE A 67 4.85 -3.07 1.54
CA ILE A 67 5.73 -2.06 2.16
C ILE A 67 6.55 -2.66 3.32
N GLY A 68 7.19 -3.80 3.06
CA GLY A 68 7.91 -4.55 4.07
C GLY A 68 9.10 -5.32 3.50
N HIS A 69 9.81 -6.05 4.35
CA HIS A 69 10.92 -6.88 3.89
C HIS A 69 10.38 -8.18 3.25
N LEU A 70 10.34 -8.24 1.92
CA LEU A 70 9.85 -9.41 1.21
C LEU A 70 10.91 -10.51 1.15
N GLN A 71 10.61 -11.65 1.77
CA GLN A 71 11.46 -12.85 1.63
C GLN A 71 11.29 -13.46 0.23
N SER A 72 12.38 -13.86 -0.41
CA SER A 72 12.38 -14.36 -1.80
C SER A 72 11.46 -15.57 -2.02
N ASN A 73 11.31 -16.43 -1.01
CA ASN A 73 10.43 -17.59 -1.05
C ASN A 73 8.92 -17.24 -1.02
N LYS A 74 8.55 -15.99 -0.67
CA LYS A 74 7.17 -15.52 -0.63
C LYS A 74 6.75 -14.75 -1.87
N VAL A 75 7.69 -14.37 -2.73
CA VAL A 75 7.44 -13.63 -3.98
C VAL A 75 6.46 -14.39 -4.88
N LYS A 76 6.71 -15.69 -5.11
CA LYS A 76 5.85 -16.51 -5.99
C LYS A 76 4.42 -16.58 -5.47
N SER A 77 4.25 -16.79 -4.16
CA SER A 77 2.93 -16.86 -3.54
C SER A 77 2.19 -15.51 -3.64
N LEU A 78 2.90 -14.40 -3.42
CA LEU A 78 2.32 -13.06 -3.50
C LEU A 78 1.82 -12.75 -4.92
N LEU A 79 2.68 -12.94 -5.92
CA LEU A 79 2.33 -12.66 -7.32
C LEU A 79 1.21 -13.57 -7.85
N ALA A 80 1.17 -14.84 -7.40
CA ALA A 80 0.12 -15.78 -7.82
C ALA A 80 -1.23 -15.52 -7.14
N GLY A 81 -1.24 -15.10 -5.88
CA GLY A 81 -2.47 -14.93 -5.10
C GLY A 81 -3.04 -13.51 -5.09
N VAL A 82 -2.30 -12.53 -5.61
CA VAL A 82 -2.67 -11.10 -5.58
C VAL A 82 -2.39 -10.49 -6.96
N PRO A 83 -3.29 -10.66 -7.94
CA PRO A 83 -3.06 -10.18 -9.31
C PRO A 83 -3.02 -8.65 -9.40
N ASN A 84 -3.60 -7.95 -8.44
CA ASN A 84 -3.66 -6.50 -8.29
C ASN A 84 -2.57 -5.94 -7.37
N ILE A 85 -1.41 -6.61 -7.28
CA ILE A 85 -0.22 -6.07 -6.63
C ILE A 85 0.37 -4.95 -7.50
N SER A 86 0.21 -3.70 -7.07
CA SER A 86 0.69 -2.53 -7.82
C SER A 86 2.14 -2.17 -7.48
N MET A 87 2.61 -2.53 -6.29
CA MET A 87 3.96 -2.19 -5.84
C MET A 87 4.50 -3.20 -4.84
N VAL A 88 5.79 -3.51 -4.96
CA VAL A 88 6.52 -4.30 -3.97
C VAL A 88 7.79 -3.55 -3.64
N GLU A 89 7.88 -3.07 -2.40
CA GLU A 89 9.13 -2.56 -1.85
C GLU A 89 9.95 -3.75 -1.36
N GLY A 90 11.08 -4.01 -2.03
CA GLY A 90 12.00 -5.08 -1.69
C GLY A 90 13.35 -4.48 -1.32
N VAL A 91 13.65 -4.35 -0.02
CA VAL A 91 15.01 -3.99 0.41
C VAL A 91 15.76 -5.28 0.69
N HIS A 92 16.54 -5.76 -0.27
CA HIS A 92 17.67 -6.64 0.03
C HIS A 92 18.91 -5.76 0.13
N GLY A 93 19.48 -5.62 1.34
CA GLY A 93 20.77 -4.97 1.58
C GLY A 93 20.87 -3.52 1.09
N GLU A 94 20.77 -2.57 2.02
CA GLU A 94 20.97 -1.13 1.83
C GLU A 94 19.81 -0.33 1.19
N LYS A 95 19.63 0.86 1.78
CA LYS A 95 18.58 1.87 1.51
C LYS A 95 18.40 2.12 0.01
N SER A 96 17.36 1.54 -0.56
CA SER A 96 16.88 1.90 -1.89
C SER A 96 15.68 2.84 -1.74
N LEU A 97 15.98 4.12 -1.48
CA LEU A 97 15.02 5.22 -1.57
C LEU A 97 14.78 5.54 -3.05
N LEU A 98 14.03 4.71 -3.77
CA LEU A 98 13.52 5.09 -5.09
C LEU A 98 12.17 5.79 -4.95
N GLY A 99 12.24 7.11 -4.79
CA GLY A 99 11.47 8.07 -5.59
C GLY A 99 9.94 7.97 -5.68
N ILE A 100 9.23 7.41 -4.70
CA ILE A 100 7.77 7.59 -4.59
C ILE A 100 7.52 8.23 -3.22
N TYR A 101 7.00 9.45 -3.20
CA TYR A 101 6.57 10.13 -1.98
C TYR A 101 5.34 9.43 -1.40
N ILE A 102 5.55 8.32 -0.70
CA ILE A 102 4.51 7.58 0.02
C ILE A 102 4.12 8.42 1.23
N VAL A 103 3.07 9.22 1.11
CA VAL A 103 2.43 9.84 2.28
C VAL A 103 1.65 8.73 2.98
N ILE A 104 2.27 8.14 4.00
CA ILE A 104 1.66 7.10 4.84
C ILE A 104 0.53 7.75 5.64
N ALA A 105 -0.72 7.54 5.19
CA ALA A 105 -1.88 7.82 6.01
C ALA A 105 -2.14 6.57 6.87
N LEU A 106 -1.84 6.67 8.16
CA LEU A 106 -2.25 5.64 9.13
C LEU A 106 -3.77 5.72 9.29
N ILE A 107 -4.46 4.63 8.97
CA ILE A 107 -5.89 4.49 9.25
C ILE A 107 -6.03 4.38 10.78
N PRO A 108 -6.69 5.33 11.48
CA PRO A 108 -6.89 5.25 12.93
C PRO A 108 -7.67 3.98 13.31
#